data_AF-A0A9P7EB33-F1
#
_entry.id   AF-A0A9P7EB33-F1
#
_cell.length_a   1.000
_cell.length_b   1.000
_cell.length_c   1.000
_cell.angle_alpha   90.00
_cell.angle_beta   90.00
_cell.angle_gamma   90.00
#
_symmetry.space_group_name_H-M   'P 1'
#
loop_
_entity.id
_entity.type
_entity.pdbx_description
1 polymer ?
#
loop_
_entity_poly.entity_id
_entity_poly.type
_entity_poly.pdbx_seq_one_letter_code
_entity_poly.pdbx_strand_id
1 'polypeptide(L)'
;MLVVHPSSRCDICLDPYSTSDLATSPHAIAECGHIFCFRCLYSLSTSTCPLCREVFDPDRVKKLHVGNTSEQENAERDDADRDNTERDNAEQGVVYDHANLLLHRMSLVLGEGVPEADVAEVVSEVQEWLQSQPDDPNSVSPFHSAGASQM
;
A
#
# COMPACT_ATOMS: atom_id res chain seq x y z
N MET A 1 3.56 4.57 -0.88
CA MET A 1 2.37 3.88 -0.36
C MET A 1 2.80 3.01 0.80
N LEU A 2 2.11 3.06 1.95
CA LEU A 2 2.42 2.17 3.07
C LEU A 2 1.66 0.85 2.85
N VAL A 3 2.39 -0.23 2.63
CA VAL A 3 1.84 -1.59 2.53
C VAL A 3 1.97 -2.24 3.90
N VAL A 4 0.86 -2.68 4.47
CA VAL A 4 0.81 -3.40 5.74
C VAL A 4 0.51 -4.86 5.43
N HIS A 5 1.29 -5.79 5.99
CA HIS A 5 1.08 -7.21 5.75
C HIS A 5 -0.29 -7.65 6.36
N PRO A 6 -1.05 -8.56 5.73
CA PRO A 6 -2.35 -8.99 6.25
C PRO A 6 -2.32 -9.58 7.68
N SER A 7 -1.14 -10.04 8.13
CA SER A 7 -0.96 -10.54 9.50
C SER A 7 -0.64 -9.46 10.54
N SER A 8 -0.47 -8.20 10.13
CA SER A 8 -0.19 -7.10 11.05
C SER A 8 -1.39 -6.82 11.96
N ARG A 9 -1.11 -6.67 13.25
CA ARG A 9 -2.11 -6.56 14.32
C ARG A 9 -1.71 -5.45 15.28
N CYS A 10 -2.67 -4.98 16.06
CA CYS A 10 -2.41 -4.05 17.15
C CYS A 10 -1.70 -4.74 18.32
N ASP A 11 -0.59 -4.19 18.82
CA ASP A 11 0.15 -4.79 19.95
C ASP A 11 -0.58 -4.71 21.31
N ILE A 12 -1.72 -4.01 21.38
CA ILE A 12 -2.52 -3.87 22.61
C ILE A 12 -3.67 -4.88 22.63
N CYS A 13 -4.54 -4.86 21.61
CA CYS A 13 -5.70 -5.75 21.55
C CYS A 13 -5.48 -7.02 20.73
N LEU A 14 -4.38 -7.10 19.97
CA LEU A 14 -4.03 -8.20 19.07
C LEU A 14 -5.00 -8.41 17.90
N ASP A 15 -5.93 -7.47 17.68
CA ASP A 15 -6.84 -7.50 16.55
C ASP A 15 -6.11 -7.12 15.25
N PRO A 16 -6.48 -7.72 14.10
CA PRO A 16 -6.01 -7.31 12.79
C PRO A 16 -6.36 -5.86 12.48
N TYR A 17 -5.49 -5.19 11.71
CA TYR A 17 -5.81 -3.86 11.19
C TYR A 17 -6.85 -3.95 10.06
N SER A 18 -7.78 -3.02 10.03
CA SER A 18 -8.76 -2.86 8.94
C SER A 18 -8.80 -1.42 8.45
N THR A 19 -8.92 -1.24 7.14
CA THR A 19 -9.10 0.06 6.49
C THR A 19 -10.55 0.54 6.53
N SER A 20 -11.50 -0.40 6.59
CA SER A 20 -12.94 -0.14 6.56
C SER A 20 -13.50 0.31 7.91
N ASP A 21 -12.95 -0.19 9.01
CA ASP A 21 -13.38 0.18 10.37
C ASP A 21 -12.37 1.11 11.04
N LEU A 22 -12.83 2.30 11.42
CA LEU A 22 -12.04 3.31 12.12
C LEU A 22 -11.47 2.77 13.44
N ALA A 23 -12.24 2.01 14.20
CA ALA A 23 -11.82 1.54 15.53
C ALA A 23 -10.58 0.64 15.46
N THR A 24 -10.53 -0.24 14.46
CA THR A 24 -9.41 -1.13 14.17
C THR A 24 -8.40 -0.54 13.19
N SER A 25 -8.61 0.68 12.71
CA SER A 25 -7.70 1.27 11.73
C SER A 25 -6.36 1.69 12.35
N PRO A 26 -5.24 1.48 11.63
CA PRO A 26 -3.90 1.75 12.14
C PRO A 26 -3.66 3.25 12.26
N HIS A 27 -3.12 3.65 13.41
CA HIS A 27 -2.76 5.01 13.75
C HIS A 27 -1.34 5.06 14.31
N ALA A 28 -0.53 6.00 13.82
CA ALA A 28 0.82 6.22 14.30
C ALA A 28 0.88 7.37 15.31
N ILE A 29 1.66 7.18 16.37
CA ILE A 29 2.10 8.24 17.27
C ILE A 29 3.17 9.07 16.53
N ALA A 30 2.97 10.38 16.37
CA ALA A 30 3.85 11.21 15.55
C ALA A 30 5.28 11.36 16.10
N GLU A 31 5.43 11.27 17.41
CA GLU A 31 6.69 11.47 18.13
C GLU A 31 7.61 10.26 18.03
N CYS A 32 7.06 9.04 18.07
CA CYS A 32 7.85 7.80 18.14
C CYS A 32 7.58 6.81 17.00
N GLY A 33 6.57 7.05 16.17
CA GLY A 33 6.24 6.21 15.01
C GLY A 33 5.54 4.89 15.31
N HIS A 34 5.35 4.50 16.58
CA HIS A 34 4.67 3.26 16.93
C HIS A 34 3.20 3.28 16.52
N ILE A 35 2.70 2.12 16.09
CA ILE A 35 1.40 1.97 15.43
C ILE A 35 0.49 1.11 16.31
N PHE A 36 -0.75 1.58 16.52
CA PHE A 36 -1.80 0.86 17.22
C PHE A 36 -3.15 1.13 16.56
N CYS A 37 -4.19 0.40 16.93
CA CYS A 37 -5.53 0.73 16.44
C CYS A 37 -6.08 1.97 17.16
N PHE A 38 -6.98 2.70 16.49
CA PHE A 38 -7.59 3.93 17.03
C PHE A 38 -8.21 3.71 18.42
N ARG A 39 -8.98 2.62 18.57
CA ARG A 39 -9.67 2.28 19.82
C ARG A 39 -8.69 2.16 20.98
N CYS A 40 -7.56 1.48 20.77
CA CYS A 40 -6.58 1.28 21.82
C CYS A 40 -5.85 2.56 22.18
N LEU A 41 -5.47 3.40 21.21
CA LEU A 41 -4.85 4.71 21.49
C LEU A 41 -5.77 5.65 22.27
N TYR A 42 -7.05 5.70 21.88
CA TYR A 42 -8.03 6.57 22.54
C TYR A 42 -8.41 6.08 23.95
N SER A 43 -8.23 4.78 24.23
CA SER A 43 -8.51 4.19 25.55
C SER A 43 -7.33 4.27 26.52
N LEU A 44 -6.18 4.83 26.10
CA LEU A 44 -5.03 5.01 26.99
C LEU A 44 -5.36 6.06 28.04
N SER A 45 -5.12 5.73 29.31
CA SER A 45 -5.28 6.68 30.42
C SER A 45 -4.16 7.73 30.48
N THR A 46 -3.03 7.47 29.81
CA THR A 46 -1.87 8.34 29.78
C THR A 46 -1.39 8.53 28.35
N SER A 47 -0.91 9.73 28.03
CA SER A 47 -0.35 10.07 26.71
C SER A 47 1.11 9.61 26.60
N THR A 48 1.35 8.33 26.90
CA THR A 48 2.67 7.69 26.85
C THR A 48 2.60 6.43 25.98
N CYS A 49 3.54 6.28 25.05
CA CYS A 49 3.56 5.13 24.14
C CYS A 49 3.73 3.81 24.91
N PRO A 50 2.88 2.79 24.70
CA PRO A 50 3.01 1.49 25.37
C PRO A 50 4.30 0.73 25.07
N LEU A 51 4.96 1.01 23.94
CA LEU A 51 6.16 0.30 23.51
C LEU A 51 7.45 1.01 23.96
N CYS A 52 7.60 2.31 23.67
CA CYS A 52 8.83 3.05 23.99
C CYS A 52 8.71 3.99 25.21
N ARG A 53 7.51 4.15 25.77
CA ARG A 53 7.21 5.05 26.92
C ARG A 53 7.42 6.53 26.66
N GLU A 54 7.68 6.92 25.43
CA GLU A 54 7.78 8.33 25.04
C GLU A 54 6.44 9.03 25.21
N VAL A 55 6.48 10.24 25.76
CA VAL A 55 5.29 11.09 25.91
C VAL A 55 4.90 11.60 24.54
N PHE A 56 3.61 11.55 24.22
CA PHE A 56 3.10 12.03 22.95
C PHE A 56 1.90 12.94 23.14
N ASP A 57 1.57 13.70 22.09
CA ASP A 57 0.35 14.51 22.03
C ASP A 57 -0.76 13.71 21.32
N PRO A 58 -1.88 13.38 22.01
CA PRO A 58 -2.99 12.65 21.40
C PRO A 58 -3.56 13.32 20.14
N ASP A 59 -3.52 14.65 20.06
CA ASP A 59 -4.04 15.41 18.91
C ASP A 59 -3.13 15.30 17.67
N ARG A 60 -1.89 14.84 17.86
CA ARG A 60 -0.91 14.65 16.78
C ARG A 60 -0.90 13.22 16.23
N VAL A 61 -1.67 12.31 16.80
CA VAL A 61 -1.83 10.94 16.29
C VAL A 61 -2.40 10.98 14.87
N LYS A 62 -1.81 10.22 13.93
CA LYS A 62 -2.20 10.23 12.52
C LYS A 62 -2.74 8.88 12.07
N LYS A 63 -3.92 8.89 11.44
CA LYS A 63 -4.47 7.72 10.74
C LYS A 63 -3.56 7.38 9.57
N LEU A 64 -3.14 6.11 9.49
CA LEU A 64 -2.36 5.61 8.38
C LEU A 64 -3.30 5.13 7.27
N HIS A 65 -3.04 5.57 6.04
CA HIS A 65 -3.72 5.06 4.86
C HIS A 65 -2.92 3.86 4.34
N VAL A 66 -3.54 2.68 4.43
CA VAL A 66 -2.96 1.41 3.98
C VAL A 66 -3.63 1.04 2.66
N GLY A 67 -2.83 0.72 1.65
CA GLY A 67 -3.37 0.12 0.41
C GLY A 67 -3.71 -1.34 0.66
N ASN A 68 -4.97 -1.73 0.46
CA ASN A 68 -5.35 -3.14 0.47
C ASN A 68 -4.95 -3.75 -0.87
N THR A 69 -3.97 -4.65 -0.86
CA THR A 69 -3.68 -5.53 -2.01
C THR A 69 -4.76 -6.60 -2.19
N SER A 70 -5.62 -6.80 -1.19
CA SER A 70 -6.68 -7.83 -1.16
C SER A 70 -8.00 -7.44 -1.84
N GLU A 71 -8.19 -6.16 -2.20
CA GLU A 71 -9.34 -5.76 -3.03
C GLU A 71 -9.24 -6.31 -4.47
N GLN A 72 -8.05 -6.80 -4.88
CA GLN A 72 -7.87 -7.54 -6.13
C GLN A 72 -8.14 -9.05 -6.02
N GLU A 73 -8.03 -9.67 -4.83
CA GLU A 73 -8.17 -11.14 -4.68
C GLU A 73 -9.56 -11.60 -4.19
N ASN A 74 -10.36 -10.70 -3.60
CA ASN A 74 -11.66 -11.07 -2.99
C ASN A 74 -12.89 -10.83 -3.88
N ALA A 75 -12.73 -10.37 -5.13
CA ALA A 75 -13.84 -10.31 -6.10
C ALA A 75 -14.19 -11.67 -6.74
N GLU A 76 -13.47 -12.75 -6.41
CA GLU A 76 -13.65 -14.07 -7.05
C GLU A 76 -14.48 -15.07 -6.23
N ARG A 77 -15.05 -14.69 -5.09
CA ARG A 77 -15.79 -15.62 -4.22
C ARG A 77 -17.01 -14.97 -3.58
N ASP A 78 -17.97 -14.53 -4.38
CA ASP A 78 -19.40 -14.58 -4.03
C ASP A 78 -20.27 -14.45 -5.30
N ASP A 79 -21.09 -15.49 -5.50
CA ASP A 79 -22.35 -15.54 -6.24
C ASP A 79 -22.42 -15.24 -7.76
N ALA A 80 -22.47 -16.34 -8.52
CA ALA A 80 -23.43 -16.66 -9.58
C ALA A 80 -24.29 -15.50 -10.15
N ASP A 81 -23.82 -14.88 -11.24
CA ASP A 81 -24.59 -14.41 -12.42
C ASP A 81 -23.79 -13.29 -13.11
N ARG A 82 -23.12 -13.57 -14.25
CA ARG A 82 -22.87 -12.58 -15.34
C ARG A 82 -22.03 -13.14 -16.51
N ASP A 83 -22.75 -13.63 -17.49
CA ASP A 83 -22.31 -14.03 -18.84
C ASP A 83 -21.93 -12.83 -19.75
N ASN A 84 -21.24 -11.79 -19.25
CA ASN A 84 -20.87 -10.64 -20.11
C ASN A 84 -19.71 -9.72 -19.65
N THR A 85 -18.89 -10.10 -18.66
CA THR A 85 -17.79 -9.23 -18.14
C THR A 85 -16.39 -9.87 -18.29
N GLU A 86 -16.26 -10.99 -19.00
CA GLU A 86 -14.98 -11.73 -19.06
C GLU A 86 -13.96 -11.14 -20.05
N ARG A 87 -14.40 -10.30 -21.00
CA ARG A 87 -13.54 -9.85 -22.10
C ARG A 87 -12.76 -8.58 -21.80
N ASP A 88 -13.35 -7.63 -21.07
CA ASP A 88 -12.69 -6.37 -20.69
C ASP A 88 -11.86 -6.52 -19.39
N ASN A 89 -12.24 -7.46 -18.50
CA ASN A 89 -11.51 -7.74 -17.26
C ASN A 89 -10.19 -8.49 -17.49
N ALA A 90 -10.09 -9.30 -18.55
CA ALA A 90 -8.87 -10.04 -18.88
C ALA A 90 -7.73 -9.10 -19.32
N GLU A 91 -8.05 -8.03 -20.06
CA GLU A 91 -7.06 -7.04 -20.50
C GLU A 91 -6.58 -6.17 -19.32
N GLN A 92 -7.47 -5.78 -18.42
CA GLN A 92 -7.11 -5.01 -17.22
C GLN A 92 -6.31 -5.84 -16.21
N GLY A 93 -6.64 -7.12 -15.98
CA GLY A 93 -5.90 -8.01 -15.08
C GLY A 93 -4.43 -8.19 -15.49
N VAL A 94 -4.17 -8.33 -16.80
CA VAL A 94 -2.81 -8.45 -17.34
C VAL A 94 -2.00 -7.17 -17.14
N VAL A 95 -2.62 -5.99 -17.22
CA VAL A 95 -1.95 -4.70 -16.97
C VAL A 95 -1.53 -4.57 -15.52
N TYR A 96 -2.38 -4.97 -14.57
CA TYR A 96 -2.04 -4.96 -13.14
C TYR A 96 -0.94 -5.97 -12.78
N ASP A 97 -0.97 -7.16 -13.38
CA ASP A 97 0.09 -8.17 -13.20
C ASP A 97 1.45 -7.66 -13.72
N HIS A 98 1.46 -7.00 -14.87
CA HIS A 98 2.68 -6.44 -15.44
C HIS A 98 3.22 -5.26 -14.61
N ALA A 99 2.34 -4.39 -14.10
CA ALA A 99 2.71 -3.30 -13.21
C ALA A 99 3.42 -3.80 -11.94
N ASN A 100 2.87 -4.85 -11.32
CA ASN A 100 3.44 -5.47 -10.12
C ASN A 100 4.80 -6.14 -10.39
N LEU A 101 4.95 -6.77 -11.56
CA LEU A 101 6.23 -7.36 -11.98
C LEU A 101 7.32 -6.30 -12.11
N LEU A 102 7.00 -5.16 -12.75
CA LEU A 102 7.94 -4.04 -12.91
C LEU A 102 8.32 -3.43 -11.55
N LEU A 103 7.36 -3.24 -10.64
CA LEU A 103 7.63 -2.77 -9.28
C LEU A 103 8.55 -3.72 -8.50
N HIS A 104 8.34 -5.03 -8.63
CA HIS A 104 9.22 -6.02 -8.02
C HIS A 104 10.64 -5.94 -8.58
N ARG A 105 10.79 -5.81 -9.91
CA ARG A 105 12.11 -5.65 -10.55
C ARG A 105 12.81 -4.37 -10.12
N MET A 106 12.09 -3.24 -10.03
CA MET A 106 12.62 -1.99 -9.50
C MET A 106 13.15 -2.17 -8.08
N SER A 107 12.43 -2.89 -7.22
CA SER A 107 12.89 -3.18 -5.85
C SER A 107 14.21 -3.96 -5.80
N LEU A 108 14.49 -4.81 -6.80
CA LEU A 108 15.70 -5.63 -6.84
C LEU A 108 16.94 -4.84 -7.27
N VAL A 109 16.76 -3.75 -8.04
CA VAL A 109 17.88 -2.94 -8.58
C VAL A 109 18.24 -1.72 -7.72
N LEU A 110 17.54 -1.49 -6.60
CA LEU A 110 17.81 -0.39 -5.66
C LEU A 110 18.96 -0.67 -4.66
N GLY A 111 19.56 -1.87 -4.71
CA GLY A 111 20.63 -2.28 -3.79
C GLY A 111 22.00 -1.69 -4.12
N GLU A 112 22.86 -1.54 -3.12
CA GLU A 112 24.26 -1.16 -3.32
C GLU A 112 25.02 -2.29 -4.06
N GLY A 113 25.74 -1.94 -5.13
CA GLY A 113 26.55 -2.89 -5.92
C GLY A 113 25.86 -3.49 -7.14
N VAL A 114 24.66 -3.04 -7.50
CA VAL A 114 23.99 -3.40 -8.75
C VAL A 114 24.68 -2.70 -9.94
N PRO A 115 25.01 -3.42 -11.03
CA PRO A 115 25.56 -2.82 -12.24
C PRO A 115 24.65 -1.74 -12.82
N GLU A 116 25.23 -0.63 -13.25
CA GLU A 116 24.49 0.47 -13.88
C GLU A 116 23.71 0.01 -15.13
N ALA A 117 24.22 -1.00 -15.84
CA ALA A 117 23.54 -1.61 -16.97
C ALA A 117 22.19 -2.25 -16.57
N ASP A 118 22.13 -2.94 -15.43
CA ASP A 118 20.93 -3.63 -14.94
C ASP A 118 19.88 -2.61 -14.46
N VAL A 119 20.34 -1.50 -13.86
CA VAL A 119 19.46 -0.37 -13.51
C VAL A 119 18.89 0.29 -14.76
N ALA A 120 19.74 0.54 -15.76
CA ALA A 120 19.33 1.17 -17.02
C ALA A 120 18.34 0.30 -17.81
N GLU A 121 18.52 -1.02 -17.79
CA GLU A 121 17.59 -1.99 -18.37
C GLU A 121 16.20 -1.89 -17.74
N VAL A 122 16.12 -1.99 -16.40
CA VAL A 122 14.84 -1.92 -15.68
C VAL A 122 14.16 -0.57 -15.87
N VAL A 123 14.92 0.54 -15.90
CA VAL A 123 14.38 1.87 -16.18
C VAL A 123 13.80 1.96 -17.59
N SER A 124 14.51 1.42 -18.60
CA SER A 124 14.04 1.42 -19.99
C SER A 124 12.73 0.66 -20.15
N GLU A 125 12.64 -0.52 -19.55
CA GLU A 125 11.43 -1.35 -19.60
C GLU A 125 10.23 -0.68 -18.92
N VAL A 126 10.43 -0.05 -17.76
CA VAL A 126 9.36 0.69 -17.06
C VAL A 126 8.89 1.85 -17.93
N GLN A 127 9.81 2.56 -18.57
CA GLN A 127 9.48 3.71 -19.41
C GLN A 127 8.74 3.30 -20.70
N GLU A 128 9.15 2.21 -21.35
CA GLU A 128 8.46 1.64 -22.51
C GLU A 128 7.04 1.20 -22.15
N TRP A 129 6.89 0.51 -21.01
CA TRP A 129 5.58 0.10 -20.54
C TRP A 129 4.67 1.30 -20.25
N LEU A 130 5.16 2.33 -19.56
CA LEU A 130 4.40 3.55 -19.29
C LEU A 130 3.95 4.27 -20.58
N GLN A 131 4.78 4.27 -21.62
CA GLN A 131 4.43 4.88 -22.92
C GLN A 131 3.39 4.07 -23.70
N SER A 132 3.27 2.76 -23.42
CA SER A 132 2.29 1.88 -24.07
C SER A 132 0.89 1.93 -23.43
N GLN A 133 0.75 2.54 -22.25
CA GLN A 133 -0.52 2.65 -21.55
C GLN A 133 -1.38 3.82 -22.09
N PRO A 134 -2.72 3.69 -22.11
CA PRO A 134 -3.61 4.79 -22.48
C PRO A 134 -3.48 5.96 -21.49
N ASP A 135 -3.72 7.19 -21.97
CA ASP A 135 -3.77 8.46 -21.20
C ASP A 135 -4.94 8.52 -20.18
N ASP A 136 -5.38 7.37 -19.65
CA ASP A 136 -6.37 7.30 -18.59
C ASP A 136 -5.67 7.45 -17.22
N PRO A 137 -5.93 8.54 -16.47
CA PRO A 137 -5.29 8.79 -15.18
C PRO A 137 -5.58 7.72 -14.11
N ASN A 138 -6.57 6.85 -14.31
CA ASN A 138 -6.88 5.75 -13.39
C ASN A 138 -6.27 4.40 -13.81
N SER A 139 -5.74 4.27 -15.03
CA SER A 139 -5.22 2.99 -15.54
C SER A 139 -3.82 2.63 -15.01
N VAL A 140 -3.07 3.61 -14.47
CA VAL A 140 -1.66 3.45 -14.07
C VAL A 140 -1.36 4.02 -12.68
N SER A 141 -2.36 3.91 -11.78
CA SER A 141 -2.31 4.40 -10.39
C SER A 141 -0.99 4.12 -9.61
N PRO A 142 -0.30 2.97 -9.78
CA PRO A 142 0.93 2.69 -9.02
C PRO A 142 2.13 3.58 -9.39
N PHE A 143 2.23 4.06 -10.63
CA PHE A 143 3.43 4.74 -11.14
C PHE A 143 3.32 6.27 -11.17
N HIS A 144 2.12 6.84 -11.28
CA HIS A 144 1.94 8.30 -11.26
C HIS A 144 2.34 8.96 -9.93
N SER A 145 2.31 8.22 -8.82
CA SER A 145 2.80 8.70 -7.52
C SER A 145 4.33 8.85 -7.42
N ALA A 146 5.10 8.34 -8.38
CA ALA A 146 6.56 8.48 -8.43
C ALA A 146 7.05 9.64 -9.34
N GLY A 147 6.18 10.20 -10.19
CA GLY A 147 6.53 11.24 -11.16
C GLY A 147 6.24 12.69 -10.76
N ALA A 148 5.54 12.93 -9.65
CA ALA A 148 5.09 14.28 -9.27
C ALA A 148 6.14 15.11 -8.47
N SER A 149 7.43 14.92 -8.74
CA SER A 149 8.49 15.73 -8.13
C SER A 149 9.57 16.15 -9.13
N GLN A 150 9.16 16.61 -10.30
CA GLN A 150 9.98 17.49 -11.14
C GLN A 150 9.07 18.49 -11.86
N MET A 151 8.74 19.57 -11.15
CA MET A 151 8.49 20.92 -11.67
C MET A 151 8.44 21.91 -10.51
#